data_AF-A0A972HGU2-F1
#
_entry.id   AF-A0A972HGU2-F1
#
_cell.length_a   1.000
_cell.length_b   1.000
_cell.length_c   1.000
_cell.angle_alpha   90.00
_cell.angle_beta   90.00
_cell.angle_gamma   90.00
#
_symmetry.space_group_name_H-M   'P 1'
#
loop_
_entity.id
_entity.type
_entity.pdbx_description
1 polymer ?
#
loop_
_entity_poly.entity_id
_entity_poly.type
_entity_poly.pdbx_seq_one_letter_code
_entity_poly.pdbx_strand_id
1 'polypeptide(L)'
;MGDDVERRNTVEALLVFAQSGGDGGGGLGLIIALVVVGAIGFAAYRVFQSSKEETSESRTIKSLPPSIQHVVSQMDQESQNAFFNEYERKKKKKSIGWLAWLFLAWHYLYVGKVGMQFAFWFTGGGFMIWWLADLFRMPSIIRSANEQIARNAIQTLGTASAFGGSARP
;
A
#
# COMPACT_ATOMS: atom_id res chain seq x y z
N MET A 1 -41.60 -15.28 38.14
CA MET A 1 -40.56 -15.56 39.15
C MET A 1 -39.32 -16.26 38.57
N GLY A 2 -39.24 -16.52 37.24
CA GLY A 2 -38.05 -17.09 36.57
C GLY A 2 -37.13 -16.04 35.94
N ASP A 3 -37.69 -14.93 35.43
CA ASP A 3 -36.94 -13.94 34.65
C ASP A 3 -35.88 -13.16 35.46
N ASP A 4 -36.10 -12.97 36.76
CA ASP A 4 -35.17 -12.25 37.65
C ASP A 4 -33.94 -13.09 38.01
N VAL A 5 -34.05 -14.41 38.01
CA VAL A 5 -32.93 -15.32 38.34
C VAL A 5 -31.98 -15.45 37.13
N GLU A 6 -32.54 -15.52 35.93
CA GLU A 6 -31.76 -15.58 34.69
C GLU A 6 -31.06 -14.25 34.38
N ARG A 7 -31.72 -13.11 34.67
CA ARG A 7 -31.05 -11.81 34.63
C ARG A 7 -29.89 -11.76 35.61
N ARG A 8 -30.04 -12.20 36.86
CA ARG A 8 -28.95 -12.22 37.85
C ARG A 8 -27.76 -13.07 37.38
N ASN A 9 -28.00 -14.28 36.87
CA ASN A 9 -26.92 -15.14 36.39
C ASN A 9 -26.17 -14.57 35.18
N THR A 10 -26.85 -13.85 34.28
CA THR A 10 -26.20 -13.22 33.13
C THR A 10 -25.35 -11.99 33.52
N VAL A 11 -25.79 -11.18 34.49
CA VAL A 11 -24.95 -10.07 35.00
C VAL A 11 -23.75 -10.58 35.78
N GLU A 12 -23.93 -11.63 36.58
CA GLU A 12 -22.82 -12.28 37.32
C GLU A 12 -21.82 -12.91 36.35
N ALA A 13 -22.25 -13.55 35.26
CA ALA A 13 -21.37 -14.09 34.23
C ALA A 13 -20.57 -12.98 33.50
N LEU A 14 -21.19 -11.83 33.23
CA LEU A 14 -20.53 -10.66 32.65
C LEU A 14 -19.50 -10.04 33.62
N LEU A 15 -19.83 -9.97 34.91
CA LEU A 15 -18.93 -9.48 35.95
C LEU A 15 -17.74 -10.42 36.15
N VAL A 16 -17.96 -11.74 36.17
CA VAL A 16 -16.90 -12.74 36.27
C VAL A 16 -15.99 -12.72 35.05
N PHE A 17 -16.52 -12.53 33.84
CA PHE A 17 -15.68 -12.35 32.64
C PHE A 17 -14.85 -11.05 32.70
N ALA A 18 -15.42 -9.96 33.22
CA ALA A 18 -14.71 -8.70 33.43
C ALA A 18 -13.62 -8.82 34.52
N GLN A 19 -13.83 -9.65 35.55
CA GLN A 19 -12.90 -9.87 36.66
C GLN A 19 -11.83 -10.93 36.35
N SER A 20 -12.11 -11.87 35.45
CA SER A 20 -11.18 -12.91 34.97
C SER A 20 -10.05 -12.37 34.10
N GLY A 21 -10.09 -11.09 33.69
CA GLY A 21 -9.01 -10.43 32.93
C GLY A 21 -7.85 -9.93 33.78
N GLY A 22 -7.83 -10.25 35.08
CA GLY A 22 -6.94 -9.67 36.07
C GLY A 22 -5.78 -10.56 36.49
N ASP A 23 -4.85 -10.90 35.59
CA ASP A 23 -3.50 -11.36 35.96
C ASP A 23 -2.45 -10.77 34.99
N GLY A 24 -1.81 -9.68 35.40
CA GLY A 24 -0.50 -9.23 34.91
C GLY A 24 -0.34 -8.61 33.50
N GLY A 25 -1.32 -8.73 32.58
CA GLY A 25 -1.14 -8.33 31.16
C GLY A 25 -2.19 -7.39 30.53
N GLY A 26 -3.24 -7.01 31.27
CA GLY A 26 -4.48 -6.46 30.70
C GLY A 26 -4.37 -5.10 30.00
N GLY A 27 -3.63 -4.13 30.57
CA GLY A 27 -3.56 -2.78 30.01
C GLY A 27 -2.72 -2.67 28.73
N LEU A 28 -1.55 -3.30 28.71
CA LEU A 28 -0.67 -3.32 27.55
C LEU A 28 -1.27 -4.14 26.40
N GLY A 29 -1.90 -5.28 26.71
CA GLY A 29 -2.60 -6.08 25.71
C GLY A 29 -3.73 -5.32 25.02
N LEU A 30 -4.51 -4.53 25.77
CA LEU A 30 -5.58 -3.71 25.23
C LEU A 30 -5.06 -2.57 24.35
N ILE A 31 -4.00 -1.89 24.77
CA ILE A 31 -3.36 -0.84 23.96
C ILE A 31 -2.84 -1.41 22.64
N ILE A 32 -2.16 -2.56 22.68
CA ILE A 32 -1.67 -3.24 21.48
C ILE A 32 -2.83 -3.61 20.56
N ALA A 33 -3.91 -4.19 21.09
CA ALA A 33 -5.09 -4.55 20.31
C ALA A 33 -5.72 -3.33 19.62
N LEU A 34 -5.86 -2.20 20.32
CA LEU A 34 -6.41 -0.96 19.75
C LEU A 34 -5.52 -0.37 18.65
N VAL A 35 -4.19 -0.41 18.84
CA VAL A 35 -3.23 0.04 17.83
C VAL A 35 -3.31 -0.83 16.59
N VAL A 36 -3.40 -2.16 16.75
CA VAL A 36 -3.51 -3.10 15.63
C VAL A 36 -4.83 -2.89 14.88
N VAL A 37 -5.96 -2.79 15.58
CA VAL A 37 -7.27 -2.54 14.95
C VAL A 37 -7.29 -1.19 14.24
N GLY A 38 -6.73 -0.15 14.86
CA GLY A 38 -6.60 1.18 14.26
C GLY A 38 -5.72 1.17 13.00
N ALA A 39 -4.60 0.46 13.02
CA ALA A 39 -3.71 0.33 11.87
C ALA A 39 -4.34 -0.45 10.73
N ILE A 40 -5.05 -1.54 11.01
CA ILE A 40 -5.82 -2.32 10.03
C ILE A 40 -6.93 -1.46 9.42
N GLY A 41 -7.70 -0.76 10.26
CA GLY A 41 -8.76 0.16 9.81
C GLY A 41 -8.21 1.29 8.95
N PHE A 42 -7.09 1.90 9.36
CA PHE A 42 -6.40 2.93 8.57
C PHE A 42 -5.90 2.38 7.23
N ALA A 43 -5.27 1.21 7.21
CA ALA A 43 -4.82 0.58 5.97
C ALA A 43 -6.00 0.28 5.03
N ALA A 44 -7.10 -0.28 5.54
CA ALA A 44 -8.32 -0.52 4.76
C ALA A 44 -8.92 0.79 4.21
N TYR A 45 -8.98 1.84 5.02
CA TYR A 45 -9.38 3.17 4.58
C TYR A 45 -8.48 3.72 3.48
N ARG A 46 -7.15 3.55 3.61
CA ARG A 46 -6.17 3.97 2.61
C ARG A 46 -6.25 3.15 1.32
N VAL A 47 -6.56 1.86 1.37
CA VAL A 47 -6.85 1.04 0.18
C VAL A 47 -8.03 1.63 -0.58
N PHE A 48 -9.14 1.89 0.12
CA PHE A 48 -10.35 2.42 -0.49
C PHE A 48 -10.14 3.81 -1.12
N GLN A 49 -9.44 4.70 -0.41
CA GLN A 49 -9.05 6.01 -0.94
C GLN A 49 -8.14 5.89 -2.17
N SER A 50 -7.12 5.03 -2.11
CA SER A 50 -6.15 4.85 -3.20
C SER A 50 -6.80 4.38 -4.49
N SER A 51 -7.82 3.51 -4.40
CA SER A 51 -8.56 3.05 -5.58
C SER A 51 -9.29 4.19 -6.29
N LYS A 52 -9.84 5.16 -5.53
CA LYS A 52 -10.51 6.32 -6.12
C LYS A 52 -9.53 7.26 -6.82
N GLU A 53 -8.40 7.55 -6.17
CA GLU A 53 -7.32 8.36 -6.76
C GLU A 53 -6.79 7.73 -8.05
N GLU A 54 -6.59 6.41 -8.05
CA GLU A 54 -5.96 5.69 -9.15
C GLU A 54 -6.81 5.62 -10.43
N THR A 55 -8.13 5.48 -10.29
CA THR A 55 -9.05 5.51 -11.43
C THR A 55 -9.20 6.91 -12.02
N SER A 56 -9.19 7.96 -11.18
CA SER A 56 -9.38 9.35 -11.64
C SER A 56 -8.16 9.91 -12.38
N GLU A 57 -6.95 9.44 -12.05
CA GLU A 57 -5.70 10.07 -12.50
C GLU A 57 -4.96 9.32 -13.63
N SER A 58 -5.42 8.12 -14.00
CA SER A 58 -4.77 7.17 -14.93
C SER A 58 -4.27 7.76 -16.27
N ARG A 59 -4.86 8.86 -16.77
CA ARG A 59 -4.47 9.47 -18.06
C ARG A 59 -4.17 10.98 -18.01
N THR A 60 -3.91 11.52 -16.83
CA THR A 60 -3.58 12.95 -16.72
C THR A 60 -2.09 13.14 -16.53
N ILE A 61 -1.46 14.11 -17.22
CA ILE A 61 -0.03 14.43 -17.05
C ILE A 61 0.33 14.67 -15.56
N LYS A 62 -0.59 15.26 -14.79
CA LYS A 62 -0.42 15.50 -13.35
C LYS A 62 -0.20 14.23 -12.51
N SER A 63 -0.64 13.06 -13.00
CA SER A 63 -0.48 11.78 -12.30
C SER A 63 0.89 11.15 -12.52
N LEU A 64 1.67 11.68 -13.46
CA LEU A 64 3.01 11.23 -13.70
C LEU A 64 3.96 11.71 -12.58
N PRO A 65 5.04 10.96 -12.33
CA PRO A 65 6.14 11.46 -11.50
C PRO A 65 6.57 12.86 -11.99
N PRO A 66 6.75 13.85 -11.09
CA PRO A 66 7.09 15.22 -11.48
C PRO A 66 8.33 15.32 -12.38
N SER A 67 9.28 14.39 -12.25
CA SER A 67 10.49 14.30 -13.06
C SER A 67 10.24 14.06 -14.55
N ILE A 68 9.06 13.54 -14.92
CA ILE A 68 8.76 13.08 -16.29
C ILE A 68 7.65 13.93 -16.93
N GLN A 69 6.89 14.70 -16.13
CA GLN A 69 5.75 15.52 -16.60
C GLN A 69 6.15 16.47 -17.74
N HIS A 70 7.26 17.19 -17.57
CA HIS A 70 7.76 18.11 -18.58
C HIS A 70 8.12 17.39 -19.89
N VAL A 71 8.84 16.27 -19.81
CA VAL A 71 9.26 15.50 -20.99
C VAL A 71 8.04 14.99 -21.76
N VAL A 72 7.05 14.40 -21.07
CA VAL A 72 5.85 13.84 -21.70
C VAL A 72 4.93 14.92 -22.25
N SER A 73 4.94 16.13 -21.68
CA SER A 73 4.18 17.26 -22.20
C SER A 73 4.71 17.81 -23.53
N GLN A 74 5.97 17.52 -23.86
CA GLN A 74 6.62 17.97 -25.09
C GLN A 74 6.54 16.95 -26.24
N MET A 75 6.04 15.74 -25.98
CA MET A 75 5.94 14.68 -26.98
C MET A 75 4.71 14.87 -27.88
N ASP A 76 4.78 14.32 -29.09
CA ASP A 76 3.61 14.17 -29.97
C ASP A 76 2.53 13.27 -29.33
N GLN A 77 1.27 13.47 -29.71
CA GLN A 77 0.12 12.76 -29.14
C GLN A 77 0.21 11.23 -29.30
N GLU A 78 0.79 10.74 -30.40
CA GLU A 78 0.99 9.30 -30.62
C GLU A 78 1.98 8.71 -29.61
N SER A 79 3.13 9.37 -29.44
CA SER A 79 4.18 8.97 -28.51
C SER A 79 3.70 9.05 -27.05
N GLN A 80 2.91 10.08 -26.74
CA GLN A 80 2.30 10.25 -25.43
C GLN A 80 1.32 9.10 -25.12
N ASN A 81 0.47 8.70 -26.07
CA ASN A 81 -0.46 7.59 -25.89
C ASN A 81 0.26 6.25 -25.70
N ALA A 82 1.31 5.99 -26.50
CA ALA A 82 2.14 4.80 -26.35
C ALA A 82 2.82 4.75 -24.97
N PHE A 83 3.29 5.91 -24.48
CA PHE A 83 3.86 6.04 -23.14
C PHE A 83 2.84 5.73 -22.05
N PHE A 84 1.65 6.33 -22.10
CA PHE A 84 0.62 6.06 -21.11
C PHE A 84 0.22 4.58 -21.11
N ASN A 85 0.12 3.94 -22.27
CA ASN A 85 -0.19 2.51 -22.35
C ASN A 85 0.90 1.65 -21.69
N GLU A 86 2.18 1.94 -21.97
CA GLU A 86 3.30 1.19 -21.39
C GLU A 86 3.44 1.44 -19.88
N TYR A 87 3.28 2.70 -19.47
CA TYR A 87 3.34 3.11 -18.07
C TYR A 87 2.21 2.48 -17.25
N GLU A 88 0.96 2.59 -17.69
CA GLU A 88 -0.20 2.03 -16.98
C GLU A 88 -0.13 0.49 -16.90
N ARG A 89 0.47 -0.17 -17.89
CA ARG A 89 0.68 -1.63 -17.88
C ARG A 89 1.62 -2.08 -16.76
N LYS A 90 2.65 -1.29 -16.44
CA LYS A 90 3.70 -1.67 -15.48
C LYS A 90 3.57 -0.99 -14.12
N LYS A 91 2.85 0.14 -14.04
CA LYS A 91 2.66 0.95 -12.84
C LYS A 91 2.17 0.11 -11.67
N LYS A 92 2.75 0.35 -10.51
CA LYS A 92 2.38 -0.31 -9.25
C LYS A 92 1.25 0.48 -8.60
N LYS A 93 0.25 -0.28 -8.14
CA LYS A 93 -0.95 0.28 -7.51
C LYS A 93 -0.71 0.51 -6.03
N LYS A 94 -1.13 1.68 -5.54
CA LYS A 94 -1.06 1.99 -4.09
C LYS A 94 -1.91 1.02 -3.28
N SER A 95 -3.12 0.73 -3.78
CA SER A 95 -4.07 -0.23 -3.21
C SER A 95 -3.46 -1.62 -3.01
N ILE A 96 -2.75 -2.13 -4.03
CA ILE A 96 -2.07 -3.44 -3.96
C ILE A 96 -0.90 -3.40 -2.97
N GLY A 97 -0.15 -2.30 -2.90
CA GLY A 97 0.89 -2.13 -1.89
C GLY A 97 0.33 -2.24 -0.46
N TRP A 98 -0.79 -1.57 -0.19
CA TRP A 98 -1.47 -1.66 1.11
C TRP A 98 -2.03 -3.07 1.40
N LEU A 99 -2.53 -3.78 0.39
CA LEU A 99 -2.98 -5.16 0.54
C LEU A 99 -1.83 -6.11 0.85
N ALA A 100 -0.68 -5.93 0.18
CA ALA A 100 0.54 -6.69 0.42
C ALA A 100 1.15 -6.41 1.80
N TRP A 101 0.95 -5.19 2.32
CA TRP A 101 1.31 -4.82 3.69
C TRP A 101 0.43 -5.56 4.71
N LEU A 102 -0.89 -5.61 4.47
CA LEU A 102 -1.88 -6.21 5.37
C LEU A 102 -1.76 -7.73 5.51
N PHE A 103 -1.58 -8.46 4.41
CA PHE A 103 -1.73 -9.93 4.45
C PHE A 103 -0.43 -10.70 4.74
N LEU A 104 0.76 -10.18 4.39
CA LEU A 104 1.97 -11.03 4.33
C LEU A 104 3.31 -10.32 4.61
N ALA A 105 3.32 -9.03 4.96
CA ALA A 105 4.55 -8.22 5.04
C ALA A 105 5.45 -8.31 3.77
N TRP A 106 4.89 -8.71 2.62
CA TRP A 106 5.58 -8.85 1.33
C TRP A 106 5.56 -7.56 0.51
N HIS A 107 5.23 -6.44 1.15
CA HIS A 107 5.14 -5.15 0.48
C HIS A 107 6.51 -4.70 -0.07
N TYR A 108 7.64 -5.13 0.52
CA TYR A 108 8.97 -4.87 -0.05
C TYR A 108 9.24 -5.71 -1.31
N LEU A 109 8.81 -6.97 -1.33
CA LEU A 109 8.88 -7.83 -2.53
C LEU A 109 8.04 -7.28 -3.68
N TYR A 110 6.82 -6.80 -3.40
CA TYR A 110 5.94 -6.21 -4.44
C TYR A 110 6.60 -5.05 -5.19
N VAL A 111 7.40 -4.27 -4.46
CA VAL A 111 8.12 -3.09 -4.97
C VAL A 111 9.55 -3.43 -5.43
N GLY A 112 9.96 -4.69 -5.35
CA GLY A 112 11.27 -5.16 -5.81
C GLY A 112 12.44 -4.82 -4.87
N LYS A 113 12.17 -4.40 -3.63
CA LYS A 113 13.19 -4.06 -2.62
C LYS A 113 13.55 -5.28 -1.76
N VAL A 114 14.13 -6.30 -2.39
CA VAL A 114 14.46 -7.58 -1.74
C VAL A 114 15.39 -7.42 -0.53
N GLY A 115 16.42 -6.57 -0.62
CA GLY A 115 17.32 -6.33 0.51
C GLY A 115 16.63 -5.77 1.76
N MET A 116 15.61 -4.92 1.57
CA MET A 116 14.83 -4.36 2.67
C MET A 116 13.91 -5.41 3.31
N GLN A 117 13.41 -6.37 2.52
CA GLN A 117 12.65 -7.52 3.03
C GLN A 117 13.51 -8.37 3.97
N PHE A 118 14.77 -8.63 3.59
CA PHE A 118 15.69 -9.38 4.45
C PHE A 118 16.07 -8.60 5.71
N ALA A 119 16.29 -7.29 5.62
CA ALA A 119 16.52 -6.45 6.80
C ALA A 119 15.32 -6.45 7.76
N PHE A 120 14.10 -6.45 7.23
CA PHE A 120 12.86 -6.56 8.01
C PHE A 120 12.78 -7.90 8.76
N TRP A 121 13.13 -9.01 8.12
CA TRP A 121 13.18 -10.32 8.78
C TRP A 121 14.32 -10.42 9.79
N PHE A 122 15.51 -9.88 9.48
CA PHE A 122 16.66 -9.92 10.39
C PHE A 122 16.46 -9.08 11.65
N THR A 123 15.67 -8.00 11.56
CA THR A 123 15.23 -7.19 12.70
C THR A 123 14.02 -7.79 13.44
N GLY A 124 13.57 -8.99 13.06
CA GLY A 124 12.44 -9.68 13.69
C GLY A 124 11.11 -8.95 13.53
N GLY A 125 10.95 -8.11 12.50
CA GLY A 125 9.78 -7.25 12.34
C GLY A 125 9.67 -6.13 13.38
N GLY A 126 10.73 -5.89 14.16
CA GLY A 126 10.93 -4.71 15.01
C GLY A 126 9.74 -4.33 15.91
N PHE A 127 9.11 -5.31 16.58
CA PHE A 127 8.11 -5.10 17.63
C PHE A 127 7.08 -3.98 17.32
N MET A 128 6.36 -4.07 16.19
CA MET A 128 5.37 -3.08 15.69
C MET A 128 5.91 -1.71 15.26
N ILE A 129 7.10 -1.28 15.70
CA ILE A 129 7.71 0.00 15.30
C ILE A 129 7.96 0.03 13.79
N TRP A 130 8.45 -1.07 13.23
CA TRP A 130 8.67 -1.18 11.79
C TRP A 130 7.37 -1.11 10.98
N TRP A 131 6.31 -1.78 11.45
CA TRP A 131 4.98 -1.70 10.84
C TRP A 131 4.45 -0.26 10.83
N LEU A 132 4.64 0.48 11.93
CA LEU A 132 4.22 1.88 12.03
C LEU A 132 5.06 2.80 11.13
N ALA A 133 6.38 2.58 11.08
CA ALA A 133 7.26 3.31 10.16
C ALA A 133 6.87 3.07 8.69
N ASP A 134 6.44 1.86 8.35
CA ASP A 134 5.99 1.50 7.01
C ASP A 134 4.71 2.25 6.61
N LEU A 135 3.79 2.55 7.55
CA LEU A 135 2.59 3.36 7.25
C LEU A 135 2.93 4.70 6.59
N PHE A 136 3.96 5.38 7.10
CA PHE A 136 4.41 6.67 6.56
C PHE A 136 5.27 6.50 5.30
N ARG A 137 6.03 5.40 5.21
CA ARG A 137 7.00 5.17 4.14
C ARG A 137 6.37 4.59 2.86
N MET A 138 5.29 3.84 2.96
CA MET A 138 4.60 3.19 1.85
C MET A 138 4.32 4.09 0.64
N PRO A 139 3.73 5.29 0.77
CA PRO A 139 3.49 6.16 -0.39
C PRO A 139 4.80 6.56 -1.10
N SER A 140 5.89 6.79 -0.36
CA SER A 140 7.19 7.13 -0.92
C SER A 140 7.81 5.96 -1.69
N ILE A 141 7.69 4.74 -1.16
CA ILE A 141 8.24 3.54 -1.80
C ILE A 141 7.54 3.29 -3.15
N ILE A 142 6.21 3.36 -3.18
CA ILE A 142 5.42 3.15 -4.40
C ILE A 142 5.70 4.24 -5.43
N ARG A 143 5.82 5.51 -5.00
CA ARG A 143 6.19 6.63 -5.88
C ARG A 143 7.56 6.40 -6.54
N SER A 144 8.55 5.99 -5.77
CA SER A 144 9.90 5.68 -6.29
C SER A 144 9.90 4.53 -7.29
N ALA A 145 9.06 3.51 -7.08
CA ALA A 145 8.89 2.41 -8.03
C ALA A 145 8.27 2.88 -9.34
N ASN A 146 7.19 3.67 -9.25
CA ASN A 146 6.50 4.22 -10.41
C ASN A 146 7.36 5.21 -11.18
N GLU A 147 8.25 5.93 -10.51
CA GLU A 147 9.25 6.78 -11.18
C GLU A 147 10.22 5.97 -12.04
N GLN A 148 10.73 4.84 -11.54
CA GLN A 148 11.58 3.95 -12.33
C GLN A 148 10.82 3.35 -13.52
N ILE A 149 9.56 2.96 -13.31
CA ILE A 149 8.70 2.45 -14.38
C ILE A 149 8.47 3.50 -15.47
N ALA A 150 8.21 4.76 -15.10
CA ALA A 150 8.05 5.86 -16.05
C ALA A 150 9.33 6.10 -16.87
N ARG A 151 10.50 6.07 -16.23
CA ARG A 151 11.79 6.21 -16.93
C ARG A 151 12.01 5.08 -17.93
N ASN A 152 11.75 3.84 -17.52
CA ASN A 152 11.87 2.66 -18.38
C ASN A 152 10.88 2.69 -19.56
N ALA A 153 9.66 3.19 -19.34
CA ALA A 153 8.68 3.35 -20.41
C ALA A 153 9.16 4.33 -21.49
N ILE A 154 9.74 5.48 -21.11
CA ILE A 154 10.33 6.43 -22.07
C ILE A 154 11.48 5.81 -22.85
N GLN A 155 12.40 5.12 -22.15
CA GLN A 155 13.53 4.46 -22.80
C GLN A 155 13.07 3.40 -23.81
N THR A 156 12.05 2.61 -23.46
CA THR A 156 11.47 1.58 -24.34
C THR A 156 10.86 2.18 -25.61
N LEU A 157 10.24 3.36 -25.51
CA LEU A 157 9.70 4.06 -26.67
C LEU A 157 10.77 4.74 -27.52
N GLY A 158 11.79 5.30 -26.89
CA GLY A 158 12.95 5.86 -27.59
C GLY A 158 13.69 4.79 -28.40
N THR A 159 13.89 3.61 -27.83
CA THR A 159 14.48 2.48 -28.58
C THR A 159 13.52 1.97 -29.65
N ALA A 160 12.24 1.76 -29.34
CA ALA A 160 11.26 1.28 -30.31
C ALA A 160 11.10 2.22 -31.53
N SER A 161 11.13 3.54 -31.33
CA SER A 161 11.10 4.52 -32.43
C SER A 161 12.40 4.53 -33.25
N ALA A 162 13.57 4.41 -32.59
CA ALA A 162 14.85 4.30 -33.26
C ALA A 162 14.96 3.06 -34.16
N PHE A 163 14.36 1.93 -33.76
CA PHE A 163 14.34 0.69 -34.55
C PHE A 163 13.13 0.57 -35.50
N GLY A 164 12.02 1.25 -35.20
CA GLY A 164 10.80 1.26 -36.03
C GLY A 164 10.83 2.28 -37.18
N GLY A 165 11.72 3.27 -37.12
CA GLY A 165 11.89 4.30 -38.14
C GLY A 165 12.41 3.81 -39.49
N SER A 166 12.90 2.56 -39.59
CA SER A 166 13.38 1.97 -40.86
C SER A 166 12.30 1.21 -41.66
N ALA A 167 11.04 1.24 -41.22
CA ALA A 167 9.93 0.51 -41.86
C ALA A 167 8.82 1.43 -42.39
N ARG A 168 9.19 2.58 -42.97
CA ARG A 168 8.27 3.38 -43.81
C ARG A 168 8.69 3.20 -45.28
N PRO A 169 7.81 2.69 -46.16
CA PRO A 169 8.10 2.55 -47.60
C PRO A 169 8.26 3.90 -48.29
#